data_AF-A0A8T4CA56-F1
#
_entry.id   AF-A0A8T4CA56-F1
#
_cell.length_a   1.000
_cell.length_b   1.000
_cell.length_c   1.000
_cell.angle_alpha   90.00
_cell.angle_beta   90.00
_cell.angle_gamma   90.00
#
_symmetry.space_group_name_H-M   'P 1'
#
loop_
_entity.id
_entity.type
_entity.pdbx_description
1 polymer ?
#
loop_
_entity_poly.entity_id
_entity_poly.type
_entity_poly.pdbx_seq_one_letter_code
_entity_poly.pdbx_strand_id
1 'polypeptide(L)' 'MEAMDRTAESTVDYYSRAFSDRFPTAVSTDNGKEFDHRNAFAYLDERSVMWRHGPSHIHEA' A
#
# COMPACT_ATOMS: atom_id res chain seq x y z
N MET A 1 22.27 2.58 8.09
CA MET A 1 21.10 3.04 7.30
C MET A 1 21.05 2.19 6.03
N GLU A 2 19.89 2.09 5.36
CA GLU A 2 19.64 1.43 4.04
C GLU A 2 19.10 -0.02 4.00
N ALA A 3 17.91 -0.25 4.58
CA ALA A 3 17.07 -1.38 4.15
C ALA A 3 15.56 -1.06 4.09
N MET A 4 15.15 0.17 4.48
CA MET A 4 13.73 0.53 4.61
C MET A 4 13.13 1.27 3.41
N ASP A 5 13.93 1.72 2.43
CA ASP A 5 13.43 2.59 1.37
C ASP A 5 12.94 1.84 0.11
N ARG A 6 13.63 0.76 -0.28
CA ARG A 6 13.32 0.05 -1.54
C ARG A 6 11.92 -0.58 -1.58
N THR A 7 11.40 -0.98 -0.43
CA THR A 7 10.07 -1.62 -0.33
C THR A 7 8.95 -0.60 -0.50
N ALA A 8 9.07 0.58 0.11
CA ALA A 8 8.07 1.64 0.02
C ALA A 8 7.98 2.26 -1.38
N GLU A 9 9.12 2.50 -2.02
CA GLU A 9 9.17 2.97 -3.42
C GLU A 9 8.53 1.96 -4.38
N SER A 10 8.72 0.65 -4.12
CA SER A 10 8.09 -0.42 -4.90
C SER A 10 6.56 -0.44 -4.76
N THR A 11 6.03 -0.19 -3.57
CA THR A 11 4.56 -0.14 -3.33
C THR A 11 3.89 1.07 -3.98
N VAL A 12 4.55 2.24 -3.95
CA VAL A 12 4.03 3.44 -4.60
C VAL A 12 4.03 3.32 -6.13
N ASP A 13 5.09 2.74 -6.72
CA ASP A 13 5.12 2.42 -8.16
C ASP A 13 4.02 1.42 -8.53
N TYR A 14 3.80 0.40 -7.69
CA TYR A 14 2.69 -0.53 -7.86
C TYR A 14 1.33 0.18 -7.90
N TYR A 15 1.01 1.03 -6.92
CA TYR A 15 -0.24 1.80 -6.91
C TYR A 15 -0.36 2.74 -8.12
N SER A 16 0.73 3.39 -8.51
CA SER A 16 0.74 4.29 -9.67
C SER A 16 0.43 3.57 -10.97
N ARG A 17 0.92 2.34 -11.13
CA ARG A 17 0.60 1.49 -12.29
C ARG A 17 -0.83 0.95 -12.21
N ALA A 18 -1.21 0.42 -11.05
CA ALA A 18 -2.52 -0.19 -10.82
C ALA A 18 -3.69 0.80 -10.96
N PHE A 19 -3.48 2.07 -10.58
CA PHE A 19 -4.51 3.11 -10.60
C PHE A 19 -4.32 4.13 -11.74
N SER A 20 -3.48 3.82 -12.72
CA SER A 20 -3.12 4.72 -13.82
C SER A 20 -4.32 5.18 -14.67
N ASP A 21 -5.33 4.34 -14.83
CA ASP A 21 -6.55 4.63 -15.59
C ASP A 21 -7.65 5.26 -14.71
N ARG A 22 -7.84 4.72 -13.50
CA ARG A 22 -8.85 5.18 -12.55
C ARG A 22 -8.46 4.87 -11.11
N PHE A 23 -8.59 5.89 -10.25
CA PHE A 23 -8.37 5.73 -8.81
C PHE A 23 -9.56 5.04 -8.13
N PRO A 24 -9.29 4.03 -7.27
CA PRO A 24 -10.32 3.44 -6.43
C PRO A 24 -10.70 4.39 -5.30
N THR A 25 -11.92 4.27 -4.77
CA THR A 25 -12.34 4.97 -3.56
C THR A 25 -11.77 4.35 -2.29
N ALA A 26 -11.38 3.07 -2.33
CA ALA A 26 -10.76 2.37 -1.21
C ALA A 26 -9.83 1.23 -1.66
N VAL A 27 -8.78 0.96 -0.87
CA VAL A 27 -7.86 -0.17 -1.03
C VAL A 27 -7.81 -0.95 0.27
N SER A 28 -7.90 -2.28 0.17
CA SER A 28 -7.70 -3.19 1.31
C SER A 28 -6.42 -3.98 1.11
N THR A 29 -5.50 -3.89 2.06
CA THR A 29 -4.25 -4.66 2.06
C THR A 29 -4.20 -5.57 3.26
N ASP A 30 -3.36 -6.61 3.20
CA ASP A 30 -2.96 -7.36 4.39
C ASP A 30 -1.98 -6.54 5.25
N ASN A 31 -1.56 -7.10 6.38
CA ASN A 31 -0.58 -6.49 7.29
C ASN A 31 0.87 -6.70 6.83
N GLY A 32 1.08 -6.84 5.51
CA GLY A 32 2.41 -6.85 4.91
C GLY A 32 3.13 -5.54 5.20
N LYS A 33 4.40 -5.64 5.64
CA LYS A 33 5.22 -4.45 5.98
C LYS A 33 5.41 -3.51 4.78
N GLU A 34 5.26 -4.03 3.56
CA GLU A 34 5.34 -3.26 2.32
C GLU A 34 4.19 -2.27 2.13
N PHE A 35 3.03 -2.53 2.75
CA PHE A 35 1.86 -1.66 2.72
C PHE A 35 1.79 -0.73 3.94
N ASP A 36 2.45 -1.10 5.04
CA ASP A 36 2.59 -0.31 6.26
C ASP A 36 3.80 0.66 6.19
N HIS A 37 3.87 1.42 5.09
CA HIS A 37 4.90 2.43 4.88
C HIS A 37 4.30 3.83 4.76
N ARG A 38 4.92 4.81 5.42
CA ARG A 38 4.47 6.22 5.43
C ARG A 38 4.27 6.79 4.03
N ASN A 39 5.12 6.42 3.07
CA ASN A 39 5.03 6.91 1.69
C ASN A 39 3.86 6.30 0.92
N ALA A 40 3.56 5.01 1.15
CA ALA A 40 2.41 4.34 0.56
C ALA A 40 1.08 4.89 1.11
N PHE A 41 1.04 5.16 2.42
CA PHE A 41 -0.10 5.82 3.05
C PHE A 41 -0.30 7.25 2.51
N ALA A 42 0.76 8.05 2.44
CA ALA A 42 0.70 9.40 1.90
C ALA A 42 0.21 9.41 0.44
N TYR A 43 0.66 8.47 -0.38
CA TYR A 43 0.21 8.34 -1.76
C TYR A 43 -1.30 8.12 -1.89
N LEU A 44 -1.86 7.24 -1.04
CA LEU A 44 -3.30 6.96 -0.99
C LEU A 44 -4.09 8.16 -0.44
N ASP A 45 -3.58 8.80 0.62
CA ASP A 45 -4.20 9.97 1.26
C ASP A 45 -4.30 11.17 0.31
N GLU A 46 -3.22 11.50 -0.42
CA GLU A 46 -3.19 12.56 -1.45
C GLU A 46 -4.29 12.39 -2.51
N ARG A 47 -4.71 11.15 -2.76
CA ARG A 47 -5.70 10.79 -3.77
C ARG A 47 -7.08 10.51 -3.17
N SER A 48 -7.26 10.79 -1.88
CA SER A 48 -8.50 10.52 -1.13
C SER A 48 -8.95 9.06 -1.22
N VAL A 49 -7.99 8.13 -1.30
CA VAL A 49 -8.24 6.69 -1.33
C VAL A 49 -8.28 6.17 0.10
N MET A 50 -9.42 5.62 0.52
CA MET A 50 -9.55 5.05 1.87
C MET A 50 -8.74 3.76 2.00
N TRP A 51 -7.77 3.72 2.91
CA TRP A 51 -7.03 2.50 3.21
C TRP A 51 -7.69 1.71 4.34
N ARG A 52 -7.82 0.38 4.15
CA ARG A 52 -8.35 -0.54 5.16
C ARG A 52 -7.38 -1.70 5.36
N HIS A 53 -7.11 -2.05 6.61
CA HIS A 53 -6.44 -3.29 6.94
C HIS A 53 -7.44 -4.44 6.83
N GLY A 54 -7.15 -5.39 5.94
CA GLY A 54 -7.78 -6.70 5.96
C GLY A 54 -7.33 -7.50 7.19
N PRO A 55 -8.07 -8.56 7.58
CA PRO A 55 -7.56 -9.49 8.58
C PRO A 55 -6.20 -10.03 8.12
N SER A 56 -5.23 -10.17 9.04
CA SER A 56 -3.97 -10.85 8.72
C SER A 56 -4.31 -12.23 8.15
N HIS A 57 -3.91 -12.50 6.91
CA HIS A 57 -3.86 -13.87 6.40
C HIS A 57 -2.71 -14.61 7.11
N ILE A 58 -2.86 -14.85 8.41
CA ILE A 58 -2.13 -15.92 9.07
C ILE A 58 -2.69 -17.19 8.42
N HIS A 59 -2.01 -17.70 7.39
CA HIS A 59 -2.20 -19.07 6.97
C HIS A 59 -1.74 -19.93 8.15
N GLU A 60 -2.66 -20.31 9.03
CA GLU A 60 -2.47 -21.55 9.79
C GLU A 60 -2.51 -22.68 8.78
N ALA A 61 -1.32 -23.13 8.37
CA ALA A 61 -1.06 -24.38 7.69
C ALA A 61 0.11 -25.08 8.38
#